data_AF-A0A661JPJ2-F1
#
_entry.id   AF-A0A661JPJ2-F1
#
_cell.length_a   1.000
_cell.length_b   1.000
_cell.length_c   1.000
_cell.angle_alpha   90.00
_cell.angle_beta   90.00
_cell.angle_gamma   90.00
#
_symmetry.space_group_name_H-M   'P 1'
#
loop_
_entity.id
_entity.type
_entity.pdbx_description
1 polymer ?
#
loop_
_entity_poly.entity_id
_entity_poly.type
_entity_poly.pdbx_seq_one_letter_code
_entity_poly.pdbx_strand_id
1 'polypeptide(L)'
;LTVTERGMGKRSKVEEFRVQSRGGKGLINVRVSERSGYVAGVLQIAEDDEIFVISNKGKLLRIPVRNIPVQRRGTVGVKLMELEAGEKVVGMATFKG
;
A
#
# COMPACT_ATOMS: atom_id res chain seq x y z
N LEU A 1 -2.19 -1.05 -5.79
CA LEU A 1 -1.41 -1.43 -4.60
C LEU A 1 -1.45 -0.28 -3.61
N THR A 2 -1.74 -0.54 -2.35
CA THR A 2 -1.77 0.47 -1.27
C THR A 2 -0.78 0.06 -0.18
N VAL A 3 0.01 1.01 0.30
CA VAL A 3 0.92 0.86 1.45
C VAL A 3 0.61 1.93 2.49
N THR A 4 0.64 1.56 3.77
CA THR A 4 0.34 2.45 4.90
C THR A 4 1.59 2.74 5.71
N GLU A 5 1.54 3.80 6.52
CA GLU A 5 2.70 4.30 7.28
C GLU A 5 3.21 3.30 8.32
N ARG A 6 2.37 2.38 8.81
CA ARG A 6 2.76 1.27 9.70
C ARG A 6 3.24 0.02 8.95
N GLY A 7 3.61 0.16 7.68
CA GLY A 7 4.19 -0.91 6.89
C GLY A 7 3.18 -1.99 6.48
N MET A 8 1.88 -1.72 6.53
CA MET A 8 0.86 -2.64 6.00
C MET A 8 0.65 -2.38 4.51
N GLY A 9 0.32 -3.42 3.74
CA GLY A 9 -0.04 -3.24 2.34
C GLY A 9 -0.77 -4.41 1.71
N LYS A 10 -1.40 -4.13 0.58
CA LYS A 10 -2.17 -5.08 -0.23
C LYS A 10 -2.37 -4.61 -1.65
N ARG A 11 -2.59 -5.56 -2.55
CA ARG A 11 -3.13 -5.31 -3.89
C ARG A 11 -4.65 -5.44 -3.83
N SER A 12 -5.34 -4.63 -4.60
CA SER A 12 -6.78 -4.75 -4.80
C SER A 12 -7.04 -4.65 -6.29
N LYS A 13 -7.98 -5.46 -6.76
CA LYS A 13 -8.40 -5.46 -8.16
C LYS A 13 -9.01 -4.11 -8.53
N VAL A 14 -8.70 -3.60 -9.72
CA VAL A 14 -9.15 -2.27 -10.14
C VAL A 14 -10.68 -2.22 -10.25
N GLU A 15 -11.28 -3.35 -10.57
CA GLU A 15 -12.73 -3.57 -10.70
C GLU A 15 -13.48 -3.36 -9.38
N GLU A 16 -12.79 -3.43 -8.24
CA GLU A 16 -13.41 -3.11 -6.94
C GLU A 16 -13.67 -1.61 -6.74
N PHE A 17 -12.99 -0.76 -7.53
CA PHE A 17 -13.12 0.69 -7.52
C PHE A 17 -14.10 1.13 -8.60
N ARG A 18 -15.39 0.97 -8.33
CA ARG A 18 -16.45 1.41 -9.27
C ARG A 18 -16.30 2.89 -9.62
N VAL A 19 -16.61 3.23 -10.87
CA VAL A 19 -16.68 4.61 -11.32
C VAL A 19 -17.73 5.37 -10.49
N GLN A 20 -17.38 6.59 -10.08
CA GLN A 20 -18.27 7.52 -9.39
C GLN A 20 -18.15 8.91 -10.03
N SER A 21 -19.25 9.68 -9.99
CA SER A 21 -19.22 11.08 -10.40
C SER A 21 -18.27 11.91 -9.53
N ARG A 22 -17.70 12.95 -10.12
CA ARG A 22 -16.85 13.93 -9.40
C ARG A 22 -17.65 14.61 -8.28
N GLY A 23 -17.01 14.84 -7.13
CA GLY A 23 -17.59 15.55 -5.97
C GLY A 23 -18.18 14.64 -4.88
N GLY A 24 -18.16 13.31 -5.07
CA GLY A 24 -18.53 12.37 -4.01
C GLY A 24 -17.44 12.19 -2.94
N LYS A 25 -17.79 11.51 -1.84
CA LYS A 25 -16.86 11.16 -0.74
C LYS A 25 -15.87 10.03 -1.09
N GLY A 26 -16.01 9.42 -2.28
CA GLY A 26 -15.18 8.32 -2.75
C GLY A 26 -15.60 6.93 -2.20
N LEU A 27 -14.69 5.96 -2.37
CA LEU A 27 -14.81 4.59 -1.87
C LEU A 27 -13.70 4.30 -0.85
N ILE A 28 -14.00 3.48 0.15
CA ILE A 28 -12.98 3.03 1.12
C ILE A 28 -11.98 2.09 0.42
N ASN A 29 -10.73 2.54 0.30
CA ASN A 29 -9.60 1.77 -0.25
C ASN A 29 -8.98 0.82 0.80
N VAL A 30 -8.69 1.36 1.98
CA VAL A 30 -8.09 0.67 3.13
C VAL A 30 -8.77 1.18 4.40
N ARG A 31 -8.96 0.30 5.38
CA ARG A 31 -9.44 0.72 6.70
C ARG A 31 -8.26 1.27 7.50
N VAL A 32 -8.30 2.56 7.80
CA VAL A 32 -7.35 3.21 8.71
C VAL A 32 -7.64 2.77 10.14
N SER A 33 -6.61 2.28 10.84
CA SER A 33 -6.64 1.89 12.24
C SER A 33 -5.27 2.08 12.88
N GLU A 34 -5.14 1.89 14.19
CA GLU A 34 -3.83 1.92 14.86
C GLU A 34 -2.82 0.95 14.23
N ARG A 35 -3.29 -0.21 13.76
CA ARG A 35 -2.47 -1.22 13.09
C ARG A 35 -1.96 -0.76 11.73
N SER A 36 -2.77 -0.04 10.95
CA SER A 36 -2.37 0.39 9.61
C SER A 36 -1.67 1.74 9.60
N GLY A 37 -2.09 2.66 10.48
CA GLY A 37 -1.88 4.09 10.31
C GLY A 37 -2.49 4.61 8.99
N TYR A 38 -2.13 5.84 8.64
CA TYR A 38 -2.56 6.49 7.40
C TYR A 38 -1.90 5.87 6.15
N VAL A 39 -2.47 6.17 4.98
CA VAL A 39 -1.91 5.74 3.69
C VAL A 39 -0.61 6.50 3.45
N ALA A 40 0.48 5.76 3.19
CA ALA A 40 1.77 6.31 2.79
C ALA A 40 1.89 6.43 1.27
N GLY A 41 1.24 5.54 0.52
CA GLY A 41 1.24 5.60 -0.94
C GLY A 41 0.27 4.63 -1.61
N VAL A 42 -0.08 4.95 -2.85
CA VAL A 42 -0.88 4.10 -3.73
C VAL A 42 -0.23 4.11 -5.11
N LEU A 43 0.02 2.92 -5.67
CA LEU A 43 0.57 2.74 -7.02
C LEU A 43 -0.32 1.80 -7.84
N GLN A 44 -0.49 2.12 -9.12
CA GLN A 44 -0.89 1.13 -10.12
C GLN A 44 0.34 0.29 -10.46
N ILE A 45 0.16 -1.03 -10.50
CA ILE A 45 1.24 -2.00 -10.71
C ILE A 45 0.80 -3.09 -11.71
N ALA A 46 1.77 -3.70 -12.38
CA ALA A 46 1.63 -4.97 -13.08
C ALA A 46 2.10 -6.14 -12.20
N GLU A 47 1.78 -7.38 -12.56
CA GLU A 47 2.18 -8.58 -11.79
C GLU A 47 3.71 -8.74 -11.68
N ASP A 48 4.42 -8.39 -12.74
CA ASP A 48 5.88 -8.53 -12.85
C ASP A 48 6.67 -7.31 -12.34
N ASP A 49 5.97 -6.26 -11.90
CA ASP A 49 6.61 -5.11 -11.28
C ASP A 49 7.26 -5.49 -9.94
N GLU A 50 8.19 -4.64 -9.51
CA GLU A 50 8.67 -4.62 -8.14
C GLU A 50 8.38 -3.27 -7.51
N ILE A 51 8.33 -3.23 -6.18
CA ILE A 51 8.24 -1.97 -5.45
C ILE A 51 9.38 -1.79 -4.47
N PHE A 52 9.78 -0.54 -4.30
CA PHE A 52 10.62 -0.09 -3.22
C PHE A 52 9.76 0.62 -2.18
N VAL A 53 9.94 0.30 -0.90
CA VAL A 53 9.32 0.96 0.25
C VAL A 53 10.43 1.53 1.11
N ILE A 54 10.34 2.80 1.52
CA ILE A 54 11.35 3.47 2.34
C ILE A 54 10.75 4.03 3.63
N SER A 55 11.48 3.87 4.74
CA SER A 55 11.12 4.45 6.04
C SER A 55 11.79 5.81 6.29
N ASN A 56 11.26 6.57 7.27
CA ASN A 56 11.89 7.81 7.74
C ASN A 56 13.27 7.62 8.39
N LYS A 57 13.65 6.37 8.73
CA LYS A 57 14.98 6.04 9.26
C LYS A 57 15.91 5.44 8.19
N GLY A 58 15.54 5.49 6.91
CA GLY A 58 16.38 5.03 5.80
C GLY A 58 16.34 3.52 5.52
N LYS A 59 15.43 2.77 6.15
CA LYS A 59 15.22 1.36 5.83
C LYS A 59 14.56 1.24 4.46
N LEU A 60 15.22 0.57 3.52
CA LEU A 60 14.73 0.32 2.17
C LEU A 60 14.38 -1.16 2.02
N LEU A 61 13.21 -1.44 1.45
CA LEU A 61 12.77 -2.80 1.15
C LEU A 61 12.30 -2.90 -0.30
N ARG A 62 12.88 -3.84 -1.06
CA ARG A 62 12.43 -4.22 -2.41
C ARG A 62 11.53 -5.44 -2.32
N ILE A 63 10.34 -5.37 -2.91
CA ILE A 63 9.33 -6.44 -2.86
C ILE A 63 8.80 -6.71 -4.27
N PRO A 64 8.92 -7.94 -4.80
CA PRO A 64 8.19 -8.35 -5.99
C PRO A 64 6.68 -8.23 -5.78
N VAL A 65 5.98 -7.58 -6.70
CA VAL A 65 4.54 -7.28 -6.55
C VAL A 65 3.71 -8.55 -6.39
N ARG A 66 4.08 -9.64 -7.08
CA ARG A 66 3.47 -10.97 -6.94
C ARG A 66 3.47 -11.53 -5.51
N ASN A 67 4.42 -11.13 -4.67
CA ASN A 67 4.51 -11.57 -3.27
C ASN A 67 3.53 -10.83 -2.35
N ILE A 68 2.94 -9.73 -2.81
CA ILE A 68 1.96 -8.95 -2.06
C ILE A 68 0.58 -9.58 -2.30
N PRO A 69 -0.23 -9.86 -1.27
CA PRO A 69 -1.52 -10.52 -1.48
C PRO A 69 -2.53 -9.59 -2.16
N VAL A 70 -3.36 -10.19 -3.01
CA VAL A 70 -4.58 -9.56 -3.53
C VAL A 70 -5.69 -9.74 -2.51
N GLN A 71 -6.29 -8.63 -2.07
CA GLN A 71 -7.36 -8.60 -1.09
C GLN A 71 -8.38 -7.51 -1.43
N ARG A 72 -9.59 -7.64 -0.88
CA ARG A 72 -10.67 -6.66 -1.10
C ARG A 72 -10.28 -5.25 -0.68
N ARG A 73 -10.91 -4.24 -1.29
CA ARG A 73 -10.87 -2.87 -0.76
C ARG A 73 -11.47 -2.83 0.65
N GLY A 74 -10.96 -1.94 1.49
CA GLY A 74 -11.38 -1.79 2.89
C GLY A 74 -10.77 -2.77 3.88
N THR A 75 -10.03 -3.81 3.45
CA THR A 75 -9.16 -4.56 4.39
C THR A 75 -7.91 -3.74 4.73
N VAL A 76 -7.16 -4.13 5.76
CA VAL A 76 -5.90 -3.47 6.13
C VAL A 76 -4.73 -3.97 5.27
N GLY A 77 -4.75 -5.23 4.85
CA GLY A 77 -3.61 -5.88 4.19
C GLY A 77 -2.75 -6.69 5.13
N VAL A 78 -1.54 -7.02 4.69
CA VAL A 78 -0.52 -7.76 5.45
C VAL A 78 0.67 -6.86 5.77
N LYS A 79 1.51 -7.25 6.72
CA LYS A 79 2.73 -6.50 7.02
C LYS A 79 3.73 -6.72 5.89
N LEU A 80 4.16 -5.64 5.26
CA LEU A 80 5.20 -5.61 4.23
C LEU A 80 6.56 -5.24 4.83
N MET A 81 6.59 -4.29 5.75
CA MET A 81 7.81 -3.79 6.39
C MET A 81 7.67 -3.82 7.92
N GLU A 82 8.62 -4.45 8.59
CA GLU A 82 8.76 -4.33 10.05
C GLU A 82 9.37 -2.96 10.38
N LEU A 83 8.77 -2.25 11.34
CA LEU A 83 9.13 -0.90 11.73
C LEU A 83 9.41 -0.83 13.22
N GLU A 84 10.44 -0.08 13.59
CA GLU A 84 10.76 0.19 14.98
C GLU A 84 9.85 1.27 15.60
N ALA A 85 9.98 1.46 16.91
CA ALA A 85 9.36 2.60 17.59
C ALA A 85 9.78 3.93 16.93
N GLY A 86 8.77 4.75 16.61
CA GLY A 86 8.93 6.03 15.92
C GLY A 86 9.27 5.93 14.42
N GLU A 87 9.44 4.73 13.89
CA GLU A 87 9.68 4.50 12.46
C GLU A 87 8.35 4.40 11.69
N LYS A 88 8.31 4.98 10.50
CA LYS A 88 7.16 4.91 9.60
C LYS A 88 7.61 4.86 8.14
N VAL A 89 6.80 4.24 7.31
CA VAL A 89 6.94 4.33 5.85
C VAL A 89 6.66 5.76 5.41
N VAL A 90 7.54 6.35 4.62
CA VAL A 90 7.42 7.73 4.11
C VAL A 90 7.36 7.82 2.60
N GLY A 91 7.65 6.72 1.89
CA GLY A 91 7.57 6.72 0.44
C GLY A 91 7.56 5.32 -0.13
N MET A 92 7.12 5.25 -1.38
CA MET A 92 7.23 4.05 -2.21
C MET A 92 7.38 4.41 -3.68
N ALA A 93 8.03 3.55 -4.44
CA ALA A 93 8.19 3.67 -5.88
C ALA A 93 8.03 2.31 -6.55
N THR A 94 7.59 2.31 -7.81
CA THR A 94 7.57 1.09 -8.65
C THR A 94 8.83 1.05 -9.49
N PHE A 95 9.33 -0.15 -9.73
CA PHE A 95 10.38 -0.45 -10.69
C PHE A 95 9.85 -1.47 -11.68
N LYS A 96 9.96 -1.13 -12.97
CA LYS A 96 9.58 -2.01 -14.08
C LYS A 96 10.84 -2.71 -14.54
N GLY A 97 10.94 -4.00 -14.23
CA GLY A 97 11.99 -4.90 -14.72
C GLY A 97 11.66 -5.39 -16.13
#